data_AF-A0A098EDK5-F1
#
_entry.id   AF-A0A098EDK5-F1
#
_cell.length_a   1.000
_cell.length_b   1.000
_cell.length_c   1.000
_cell.angle_alpha   90.00
_cell.angle_beta   90.00
_cell.angle_gamma   90.00
#
_symmetry.space_group_name_H-M   'P 1'
#
loop_
_entity.id
_entity.type
_entity.pdbx_description
1 polymer ?
#
loop_
_entity_poly.entity_id
_entity_poly.type
_entity_poly.pdbx_seq_one_letter_code
_entity_poly.pdbx_strand_id
1 'polypeptide(L)'
;MLKRYGKIPQRYQENSVFYTDDCDAYKGVIPEKQHIVADKKSGKTNIIEMFNCTMRQRVSRLLRFTLSFSKKIENHIGAIKYFIYHYNLALHV
;
A
#
# COMPACT_ATOMS: atom_id res chain seq x y z
N MET A 1 18.77 7.53 3.33
CA MET A 1 18.18 7.61 1.97
C MET A 1 17.48 6.29 1.66
N LEU A 2 16.14 6.28 1.55
CA LEU A 2 15.37 5.05 1.30
C LEU A 2 15.66 4.53 -0.13
N LYS A 3 16.55 3.53 -0.23
CA LYS A 3 16.93 2.79 -1.47
C LYS A 3 15.77 1.94 -2.02
N ARG A 4 14.61 2.53 -2.36
CA ARG A 4 13.44 1.76 -2.80
C ARG A 4 12.86 2.13 -4.16
N TYR A 5 13.05 3.36 -4.65
CA TYR A 5 12.48 3.76 -5.95
C TYR A 5 13.00 2.91 -7.12
N GLY A 6 14.31 2.64 -7.16
CA GLY A 6 14.91 1.81 -8.22
C GLY A 6 14.47 0.34 -8.25
N LYS A 7 13.68 -0.13 -7.27
CA LYS A 7 13.06 -1.47 -7.28
C LYS A 7 11.67 -1.50 -7.90
N ILE A 8 11.09 -0.33 -8.17
CA ILE A 8 9.79 -0.23 -8.84
C ILE A 8 9.98 -0.67 -10.31
N PRO A 9 9.03 -1.38 -10.94
CA PRO A 9 9.16 -1.72 -12.36
C PRO A 9 9.37 -0.48 -13.23
N GLN A 10 10.27 -0.56 -14.21
CA GLN A 10 10.69 0.57 -15.06
C GLN A 10 9.50 1.31 -15.69
N ARG A 11 8.45 0.58 -16.12
CA ARG A 11 7.23 1.17 -16.68
C ARG A 11 6.61 2.25 -15.78
N TYR A 12 6.64 2.06 -14.47
CA TYR A 12 6.09 3.01 -13.50
C TYR A 12 7.09 4.12 -13.16
N GLN A 13 8.39 3.85 -13.29
CA GLN A 13 9.40 4.88 -13.12
C GLN A 13 9.36 5.90 -14.26
N GLU A 14 8.96 5.49 -15.45
CA GLU A 14 8.97 6.36 -16.64
C GLU A 14 7.59 6.98 -16.92
N ASN A 15 6.51 6.20 -16.74
CA ASN A 15 5.18 6.54 -17.27
C ASN A 15 4.13 6.69 -16.16
N SER A 16 4.50 7.11 -14.95
CA SER A 16 3.52 7.26 -13.86
C SER A 16 3.70 8.55 -13.07
N VAL A 17 2.56 9.01 -12.56
CA VAL A 17 2.45 10.11 -11.61
C VAL A 17 2.01 9.51 -10.28
N PHE A 18 2.69 9.89 -9.21
CA PHE A 18 2.46 9.39 -7.86
C PHE A 18 1.76 10.46 -7.04
N TYR A 19 0.53 10.16 -6.64
CA TYR A 19 -0.19 10.94 -5.64
C TYR A 19 0.18 10.43 -4.25
N THR A 20 0.67 11.30 -3.38
CA THR A 20 1.01 10.95 -2.00
C THR A 20 0.37 11.91 -1.01
N ASP A 21 0.35 11.52 0.25
CA ASP A 21 0.25 12.50 1.33
C ASP A 21 1.56 13.30 1.43
N ASP A 22 1.56 14.43 2.14
CA ASP A 22 2.72 15.32 2.27
C ASP A 22 3.81 14.75 3.21
N CYS A 23 3.97 13.43 3.25
CA CYS A 23 4.96 12.79 4.11
C CYS A 23 6.38 13.04 3.58
N ASP A 24 7.25 13.55 4.45
CA ASP A 24 8.64 13.89 4.12
C ASP A 24 9.46 12.70 3.61
N ALA A 25 9.06 11.46 3.91
CA ALA A 25 9.72 10.27 3.42
C ALA A 25 9.68 10.13 1.88
N TYR A 26 8.72 10.79 1.20
CA TYR A 26 8.62 10.78 -0.25
C TYR A 26 9.47 11.86 -0.92
N LYS A 27 9.71 12.98 -0.22
CA LYS A 27 10.53 14.12 -0.67
C LYS A 27 11.99 13.68 -0.79
N GLY A 28 12.37 13.21 -1.98
CA GLY A 28 13.71 12.66 -2.26
C GLY A 28 13.76 11.17 -2.61
N VAL A 29 12.61 10.49 -2.66
CA VAL A 29 12.49 9.12 -3.20
C VAL A 29 11.80 9.14 -4.56
N ILE A 30 10.74 9.93 -4.71
CA ILE A 30 10.00 10.06 -5.96
C ILE A 30 10.54 11.28 -6.72
N PRO A 31 10.81 11.18 -8.03
CA PRO A 31 11.20 12.33 -8.83
C PRO A 31 10.15 13.44 -8.76
N GLU A 32 10.60 14.68 -8.55
CA GLU A 32 9.72 15.84 -8.35
C GLU A 32 8.69 16.02 -9.47
N LYS A 33 9.10 15.80 -10.73
CA LYS A 33 8.21 15.86 -11.91
C LYS A 33 7.05 14.85 -11.89
N GLN A 34 7.19 13.77 -11.11
CA GLN A 34 6.20 12.71 -10.98
C GLN A 34 5.48 12.74 -9.63
N HIS A 35 5.92 13.58 -8.69
CA HIS A 35 5.41 13.61 -7.33
C HIS A 35 4.35 14.70 -7.20
N ILE A 36 3.09 14.31 -7.00
CA ILE A 36 2.00 15.24 -6.71
C ILE A 36 1.53 15.00 -5.28
N VAL A 37 1.75 15.98 -4.41
CA VAL A 37 1.15 15.97 -3.08
C VAL A 37 -0.35 16.21 -3.25
N ALA A 38 -1.15 15.22 -2.84
CA ALA A 38 -2.59 15.33 -2.91
C ALA A 38 -3.08 16.27 -1.80
N ASP A 39 -3.91 17.27 -2.17
CA ASP A 39 -4.62 18.05 -1.18
C ASP A 39 -5.57 17.13 -0.39
N LYS A 40 -5.69 17.35 0.92
CA LYS A 40 -6.49 16.54 1.84
C LYS A 40 -7.96 16.47 1.41
N LYS A 41 -8.46 17.51 0.72
CA LYS A 41 -9.84 17.55 0.19
C LYS A 41 -10.00 16.90 -1.17
N SER A 42 -8.91 16.60 -1.87
CA SER A 42 -8.96 16.05 -3.24
C SER A 42 -9.40 14.59 -3.30
N GLY A 43 -9.32 13.86 -2.18
CA GLY A 43 -9.71 12.45 -2.08
C GLY A 43 -8.82 11.48 -2.87
N LYS A 44 -7.72 11.96 -3.47
CA LYS A 44 -6.86 11.12 -4.34
C LYS A 44 -6.14 9.99 -3.59
N THR A 45 -5.92 10.14 -2.29
CA THR A 45 -5.35 9.09 -1.42
C THR A 45 -6.41 8.20 -0.77
N ASN A 46 -7.70 8.54 -0.85
CA ASN A 46 -8.77 7.79 -0.18
C ASN A 46 -8.82 6.33 -0.61
N ILE A 47 -8.48 6.04 -1.87
CA ILE A 47 -8.49 4.67 -2.40
C ILE A 47 -7.50 3.79 -1.63
N ILE A 48 -6.26 4.26 -1.43
CA ILE A 48 -5.24 3.49 -0.72
C ILE A 48 -5.52 3.43 0.79
N GLU A 49 -6.07 4.50 1.36
CA GLU A 49 -6.51 4.53 2.76
C GLU A 49 -7.63 3.51 3.03
N MET A 50 -8.65 3.49 2.16
CA MET A 50 -9.76 2.53 2.23
C MET A 50 -9.26 1.08 2.07
N PHE A 51 -8.37 0.84 1.12
CA PHE A 51 -7.75 -0.47 0.92
C PHE A 51 -6.99 -0.93 2.18
N ASN A 52 -6.13 -0.07 2.72
CA ASN A 52 -5.35 -0.37 3.93
C ASN A 52 -6.25 -0.62 5.14
N CYS A 53 -7.31 0.17 5.29
CA CYS A 53 -8.30 0.00 6.34
C CYS A 53 -9.03 -1.35 6.21
N THR A 54 -9.44 -1.70 4.99
CA THR A 54 -10.12 -2.97 4.69
C THR A 54 -9.21 -4.17 4.96
N MET A 55 -7.96 -4.11 4.51
CA MET A 55 -6.97 -5.16 4.77
C MET A 55 -6.74 -5.34 6.26
N ARG A 56 -6.54 -4.25 7.01
CA ARG A 56 -6.34 -4.30 8.47
C ARG A 56 -7.52 -4.98 9.17
N GLN A 57 -8.75 -4.65 8.79
CA GLN A 57 -9.95 -5.21 9.40
C GLN A 57 -10.15 -6.69 9.05
N ARG A 58 -9.87 -7.09 7.81
CA ARG A 58 -10.13 -8.46 7.34
C ARG A 58 -9.00 -9.44 7.62
N VAL A 59 -7.75 -8.97 7.72
CA VAL A 59 -6.60 -9.82 8.04
C VAL A 59 -6.32 -9.75 9.54
N SER A 60 -7.09 -10.51 10.32
CA SER A 60 -7.00 -10.52 11.79
C SER A 60 -5.60 -10.84 12.33
N ARG A 61 -4.77 -11.55 11.56
CA ARG A 61 -3.38 -11.88 11.91
C ARG A 61 -2.46 -10.67 12.01
N LEU A 62 -2.81 -9.55 11.37
CA LEU A 62 -2.07 -8.28 11.43
C LEU A 62 -2.53 -7.37 12.59
N LEU A 63 -3.53 -7.80 13.38
CA LEU A 63 -4.06 -7.05 14.51
C LEU A 63 -3.27 -7.38 15.79
N ARG A 64 -3.98 -7.57 16.92
CA ARG A 64 -3.33 -7.74 18.23
C ARG A 64 -2.64 -9.09 18.35
N PHE A 65 -1.46 -9.06 18.98
CA PHE A 65 -0.65 -10.23 19.26
C PHE A 65 -1.39 -11.32 20.05
N THR A 66 -2.32 -10.93 20.92
CA THR A 66 -2.97 -11.83 21.87
C THR A 66 -4.13 -12.65 21.32
N LEU A 67 -4.68 -12.30 20.14
CA LEU A 67 -5.93 -12.92 19.66
C LEU A 67 -5.71 -13.87 18.47
N SER A 68 -4.97 -13.41 17.45
CA SER A 68 -4.91 -14.10 16.15
C SER A 68 -3.52 -14.13 15.54
N PHE A 69 -2.51 -13.68 16.29
CA PHE A 69 -1.14 -13.61 15.81
C PHE A 69 -0.51 -15.00 15.70
N SER A 70 0.16 -15.24 14.59
CA SER A 70 0.95 -16.47 14.41
C SER A 70 2.43 -16.19 14.60
N LYS A 71 3.14 -17.09 15.28
CA LYS A 71 4.61 -17.02 15.36
C LYS A 71 5.28 -17.39 14.02
N LYS A 72 4.56 -18.04 13.12
CA LYS A 72 5.06 -18.44 11.79
C LYS A 72 4.81 -17.32 10.78
N ILE A 73 5.86 -16.82 10.15
CA ILE A 73 5.78 -15.74 9.17
C ILE A 73 4.98 -16.17 7.92
N GLU A 74 5.04 -17.44 7.57
CA GLU A 74 4.35 -18.04 6.42
C GLU A 74 2.84 -17.88 6.54
N ASN A 75 2.29 -17.96 7.76
CA ASN A 75 0.87 -17.78 8.00
C ASN A 75 0.41 -16.34 7.80
N HIS A 76 1.27 -15.37 8.13
CA HIS A 76 1.00 -13.96 7.84
C HIS A 76 1.05 -13.69 6.34
N ILE A 77 2.09 -14.19 5.67
CA ILE A 77 2.23 -14.08 4.21
C ILE A 77 1.03 -14.73 3.52
N GLY A 78 0.63 -15.93 3.94
CA GLY A 78 -0.51 -16.66 3.39
C GLY A 78 -1.82 -15.90 3.58
N ALA A 79 -2.08 -15.36 4.77
CA ALA A 79 -3.29 -14.60 5.05
C ALA A 79 -3.37 -13.31 4.21
N ILE A 80 -2.26 -12.59 4.04
CA ILE A 80 -2.19 -11.40 3.18
C ILE A 80 -2.42 -11.77 1.72
N LYS A 81 -1.74 -12.83 1.22
CA LYS A 81 -1.93 -13.31 -0.17
C LYS A 81 -3.38 -13.70 -0.43
N TYR A 82 -3.99 -14.45 0.48
CA TYR A 82 -5.38 -14.87 0.38
C TYR A 82 -6.32 -13.67 0.34
N PHE A 83 -6.12 -12.69 1.22
CA PHE A 83 -6.88 -11.44 1.20
C PHE A 83 -6.75 -10.70 -0.14
N ILE A 84 -5.53 -10.50 -0.65
CA ILE A 84 -5.29 -9.78 -1.91
C ILE A 84 -5.97 -10.51 -3.07
N TYR A 85 -5.82 -11.83 -3.15
CA TYR A 85 -6.46 -12.63 -4.19
C TYR A 85 -7.98 -12.48 -4.17
N HIS A 86 -8.59 -12.68 -2.99
CA HIS A 86 -10.03 -12.54 -2.83
C HIS A 86 -10.51 -11.10 -3.09
N TYR A 87 -9.78 -10.10 -2.63
CA TYR A 87 -10.10 -8.68 -2.86
C TYR A 87 -10.08 -8.34 -4.35
N ASN A 88 -9.05 -8.77 -5.08
CA ASN A 88 -8.94 -8.54 -6.51
C ASN A 88 -10.04 -9.27 -7.29
N LEU A 89 -10.36 -10.53 -6.95
CA LEU A 89 -11.48 -11.24 -7.57
C LEU A 89 -12.81 -10.51 -7.36
N ALA A 90 -13.04 -9.95 -6.16
CA ALA A 90 -14.24 -9.17 -5.88
C ALA A 90 -14.30 -7.82 -6.60
N LEU A 91 -13.15 -7.30 -7.05
CA LEU A 91 -13.07 -6.08 -7.88
C LEU A 91 -13.27 -6.35 -9.38
N HIS A 92 -13.15 -7.61 -9.83
CA HIS A 92 -13.37 -8.02 -11.22
C HIS A 92 -14.85 -8.25 -11.56
N VAL A 93 -15.75 -7.44 -10.98
CA VAL A 93 -17.18 -7.40 -11.35
C VAL A 93 -17.41 -6.29 -12.36
#